data_AF-A0A0V0RW46-F1
#
_entry.id   AF-A0A0V0RW46-F1
#
_cell.length_a   1.000
_cell.length_b   1.000
_cell.length_c   1.000
_cell.angle_alpha   90.00
_cell.angle_beta   90.00
_cell.angle_gamma   90.00
#
_symmetry.space_group_name_H-M   'P 1'
#
loop_
_entity.id
_entity.type
_entity.pdbx_description
1 polymer ?
#
loop_
_entity_poly.entity_id
_entity_poly.type
_entity_poly.pdbx_seq_one_letter_code
_entity_poly.pdbx_strand_id
1 'polypeptide(L)'
;MQKQHELHDTVYKEEYNTLPAEEASWLVTVEANNRACMGYLVGKRVMPGLTVDVVLSSKDCVGSTSYKKIKIRNPRKTKDNPGVIKVKSVKSHPLVKGVVMLKLKKPLLISGWLPICVYQLKRMKHHCAVMTSTVEKGKNIKEVKLHKPIFVDSAECKKEIPDFDENTEFCVDGVPSGNDNVADGFICTVDRIWQLYGLRKQLSSSSKYAVFYDVQKTGFDTVDNKDCGTAAIDDLRKYRKYGENDYVPIDAAPWMVAIYVQGKSGEFCTGMLVNGKKHTSNSREVYTMSRCVSKKTKSSDIMVSYKTGPTTYANMSVASIERFNNKSAVVLLKLKQPISTSLYARSICLDKDQYVFSPSSCYLLSVTYKDGDFKVKTSFYDSFDTHGQCSDEFGNKYVGSGDLCAKDSEKDANNNHASSGNMIVCAGKRIYEGRWLLAGVQHLKKGNLGTYTLM
;
A
#
# COMPACT_ATOMS: atom_id res chain seq x y z
N MET A 1 -6.56 2.88 28.45
CA MET A 1 -6.70 2.72 26.99
C MET A 1 -7.78 3.71 26.48
N GLN A 2 -7.61 5.02 26.71
CA GLN A 2 -8.78 5.93 26.80
C GLN A 2 -8.49 7.42 26.43
N LYS A 3 -7.85 7.74 25.29
CA LYS A 3 -7.72 9.18 24.90
C LYS A 3 -7.98 9.54 23.42
N GLN A 4 -7.88 8.62 22.45
CA GLN A 4 -8.25 8.95 21.06
C GLN A 4 -9.76 8.99 20.75
N HIS A 5 -10.65 8.82 21.75
CA HIS A 5 -12.10 8.77 21.52
C HIS A 5 -12.68 10.15 21.16
N GLU A 6 -12.22 11.23 21.81
CA GLU A 6 -12.75 12.57 21.57
C GLU A 6 -12.49 13.07 20.15
N LEU A 7 -11.30 12.76 19.60
CA LEU A 7 -10.91 13.13 18.24
C LEU A 7 -11.73 12.40 17.16
N HIS A 8 -11.98 11.10 17.37
CA HIS A 8 -12.81 10.29 16.47
C HIS A 8 -14.25 10.83 16.42
N ASP A 9 -14.83 11.10 17.59
CA ASP A 9 -16.20 11.58 17.70
C ASP A 9 -16.34 13.02 17.17
N THR A 10 -15.27 13.82 17.24
CA THR A 10 -15.24 15.20 16.71
C THR A 10 -15.27 15.23 15.18
N VAL A 11 -14.46 14.42 14.50
CA VAL A 11 -14.51 14.34 13.02
C VAL A 11 -15.85 13.77 12.54
N TYR A 12 -16.46 12.87 13.31
CA TYR A 12 -17.76 12.30 12.98
C TYR A 12 -18.92 13.30 13.13
N LYS A 13 -18.83 14.24 14.07
CA LYS A 13 -19.89 15.22 14.38
C LYS A 13 -19.91 16.46 13.48
N GLU A 14 -18.94 16.60 12.58
CA GLU A 14 -18.83 17.75 11.64
C GLU A 14 -18.66 19.12 12.31
N GLU A 15 -18.23 19.16 13.58
CA GLU A 15 -18.01 20.42 14.30
C GLU A 15 -16.58 20.94 14.13
N TYR A 16 -16.45 22.25 13.88
CA TYR A 16 -15.17 22.96 13.76
C TYR A 16 -14.54 23.18 15.13
N ASN A 17 -13.89 22.16 15.69
CA ASN A 17 -13.37 22.21 17.05
C ASN A 17 -11.83 22.32 17.11
N THR A 18 -11.35 22.96 18.18
CA THR A 18 -9.94 23.02 18.57
C THR A 18 -9.56 21.80 19.42
N LEU A 19 -8.35 21.31 19.22
CA LEU A 19 -7.80 20.16 19.94
C LEU A 19 -6.58 20.60 20.76
N PRO A 20 -6.49 20.14 22.02
CA PRO A 20 -5.28 20.30 22.81
C PRO A 20 -4.10 19.60 22.13
N ALA A 21 -2.92 20.22 22.14
CA ALA A 21 -1.68 19.61 21.62
C ALA A 21 -1.33 18.26 22.29
N GLU A 22 -1.90 17.97 23.45
CA GLU A 22 -1.73 16.70 24.17
C GLU A 22 -2.34 15.50 23.45
N GLU A 23 -3.45 15.70 22.72
CA GLU A 23 -4.11 14.68 21.90
C GLU A 23 -3.42 14.49 20.55
N ALA A 24 -2.62 15.47 20.12
CA ALA A 24 -1.82 15.43 18.90
C ALA A 24 -0.32 15.27 19.20
N SER A 25 0.03 14.36 20.12
CA SER A 25 1.40 14.17 20.62
C SER A 25 2.44 13.75 19.57
N TRP A 26 1.99 13.34 18.38
CA TRP A 26 2.86 13.06 17.23
C TRP A 26 3.26 14.32 16.45
N LEU A 27 2.71 15.48 16.78
CA LEU A 27 3.07 16.76 16.17
C LEU A 27 4.27 17.39 16.85
N VAL A 28 5.16 17.92 16.03
CA VAL A 28 6.35 18.65 16.47
C VAL A 28 6.52 19.94 15.67
N THR A 29 7.17 20.93 16.27
CA THR A 29 7.63 22.11 15.53
C THR A 29 8.98 21.80 14.89
N VAL A 30 9.10 21.91 13.57
CA VAL A 30 10.37 21.82 12.86
C VAL A 30 10.85 23.23 12.54
N GLU A 31 12.01 23.61 13.07
CA GLU A 31 12.66 24.90 12.84
C GLU A 31 13.82 24.73 11.86
N ALA A 32 13.77 25.45 10.75
CA ALA A 32 14.80 25.45 9.72
C ALA A 32 15.07 26.88 9.24
N ASN A 33 16.28 27.40 9.46
CA ASN A 33 16.64 28.80 9.19
C ASN A 33 15.66 29.81 9.82
N ASN A 34 14.92 30.56 9.00
CA ASN A 34 13.95 31.57 9.42
C ASN A 34 12.50 31.06 9.36
N ARG A 35 12.29 29.76 9.16
CA ARG A 35 10.97 29.14 9.05
C ARG A 35 10.71 28.20 10.22
N ALA A 36 9.43 28.07 10.56
CA ALA A 36 8.92 27.03 11.42
C ALA A 36 7.73 26.36 10.74
N CYS A 37 7.63 25.05 10.85
CA CYS A 37 6.55 24.27 10.28
C CYS A 37 6.13 23.13 11.21
N MET A 38 5.00 22.50 10.90
CA MET A 38 4.61 21.26 11.55
C MET A 38 5.40 20.09 10.97
N GLY A 39 5.88 19.22 11.86
CA GLY A 39 6.42 17.91 11.52
C GLY A 39 5.64 16.80 12.20
N TYR A 40 5.78 15.60 11.65
CA TYR A 40 5.00 14.43 12.05
C TYR A 40 5.94 13.31 12.48
N LEU A 41 5.84 12.89 13.74
CA LEU A 41 6.54 11.74 14.28
C LEU A 41 5.93 10.46 13.72
N VAL A 42 6.72 9.70 12.95
CA VAL A 42 6.27 8.49 12.27
C VAL A 42 6.92 7.25 12.90
N GLY A 43 6.09 6.31 13.35
CA GLY A 43 6.51 5.03 13.93
C GLY A 43 6.68 3.92 12.88
N LYS A 44 7.23 2.78 13.31
CA LYS A 44 7.26 1.54 12.51
C LYS A 44 6.04 0.67 12.83
N ARG A 45 5.58 -0.11 11.83
CA ARG A 45 4.43 -1.01 11.92
C ARG A 45 4.64 -2.23 12.85
N VAL A 46 5.88 -2.68 13.05
CA VAL A 46 6.20 -3.90 13.82
C VAL A 46 6.11 -3.64 15.32
N MET A 47 4.88 -3.80 15.85
CA MET A 47 4.44 -3.33 17.17
C MET A 47 4.64 -1.80 17.34
N PRO A 48 3.86 -1.10 18.17
CA PRO A 48 4.21 0.26 18.56
C PRO A 48 5.51 0.18 19.35
N GLY A 49 6.64 0.18 18.63
CA GLY A 49 7.94 0.33 19.24
C GLY A 49 7.86 1.55 20.13
N LEU A 50 8.34 1.44 21.36
CA LEU A 50 8.32 2.54 22.33
C LEU A 50 9.17 3.73 21.87
N THR A 51 9.72 3.71 20.65
CA THR A 51 10.58 4.76 20.13
C THR A 51 10.29 5.18 18.70
N VAL A 52 10.42 6.48 18.41
CA VAL A 52 10.39 7.07 17.06
C VAL A 52 11.73 7.71 16.75
N ASP A 53 12.26 7.50 15.54
CA ASP A 53 13.53 8.06 15.09
C ASP A 53 13.44 8.88 13.79
N VAL A 54 12.24 9.07 13.25
CA VAL A 54 11.99 9.84 12.02
C VAL A 54 10.87 10.86 12.22
N VAL A 55 11.08 12.06 11.70
CA VAL A 55 10.07 13.10 11.54
C VAL A 55 9.89 13.40 10.05
N LEU A 56 8.64 13.50 9.60
CA LEU A 56 8.29 13.95 8.26
C LEU A 56 7.97 15.42 8.25
N SER A 57 8.40 16.09 7.19
CA SER A 57 8.14 17.50 6.94
C SER A 57 8.15 17.77 5.44
N SER A 58 7.55 18.87 5.01
CA SER A 58 7.70 19.35 3.64
C SER A 58 9.13 19.83 3.38
N LYS A 59 9.59 19.63 2.15
CA LYS A 59 10.86 20.15 1.63
C LYS A 59 10.84 21.67 1.61
N ASP A 60 9.69 22.28 1.36
CA ASP A 60 9.53 23.75 1.35
C ASP A 60 9.84 24.36 2.72
N CYS A 61 9.50 23.65 3.79
CA CYS A 61 9.86 24.08 5.14
C CYS A 61 11.38 24.00 5.38
N VAL A 62 11.98 22.83 5.13
CA VAL A 62 13.38 22.58 5.49
C VAL A 62 14.34 23.31 4.55
N GLY A 63 13.97 23.43 3.27
CA GLY A 63 14.77 24.05 2.22
C GLY A 63 16.16 23.44 2.10
N SER A 64 17.15 24.30 1.91
CA SER A 64 18.59 23.94 1.87
C SER A 64 19.26 23.98 3.25
N THR A 65 18.49 24.05 4.33
CA THR A 65 19.02 24.18 5.70
C THR A 65 19.90 22.98 6.06
N SER A 66 21.12 23.24 6.52
CA SER A 66 21.99 22.19 7.05
C SER A 66 21.31 21.47 8.22
N TYR A 67 21.32 20.13 8.22
CA TYR A 67 20.71 19.31 9.27
C TYR A 67 21.17 19.68 10.69
N LYS A 68 22.40 20.20 10.84
CA LYS A 68 22.96 20.66 12.13
C LYS A 68 22.23 21.88 12.70
N LYS A 69 21.61 22.68 11.83
CA LYS A 69 20.86 23.89 12.19
C LYS A 69 19.37 23.63 12.40
N ILE A 70 18.87 22.45 12.02
CA ILE A 70 17.47 22.07 12.20
C ILE A 70 17.24 21.69 13.66
N LYS A 71 16.20 22.28 14.25
CA LYS A 71 15.73 21.97 15.60
C LYS A 71 14.31 21.46 15.53
N ILE A 72 14.02 20.39 16.26
CA ILE A 72 12.67 19.85 16.38
C ILE A 72 12.21 20.09 17.81
N ARG A 73 11.09 20.76 18.02
CA ARG A 73 10.52 20.98 19.36
C ARG A 73 9.36 20.06 19.60
N ASN A 74 9.41 19.39 20.75
CA ASN A 74 8.35 18.50 21.20
C ASN A 74 7.52 19.24 22.28
N PRO A 75 6.17 19.29 22.14
CA PRO A 75 5.31 19.87 23.16
C PRO A 75 5.45 19.19 24.53
N ARG A 76 5.75 17.89 24.59
CA ARG A 76 5.95 17.13 25.83
C ARG A 76 7.43 17.05 26.22
N LYS A 77 7.90 18.06 26.96
CA LYS A 77 9.26 18.09 27.55
C LYS A 77 9.30 17.23 28.81
N THR A 78 10.13 16.18 28.81
CA THR A 78 10.46 15.38 30.00
C THR A 78 11.97 15.12 30.09
N LYS A 79 12.44 14.44 31.14
CA LYS A 79 13.84 14.01 31.27
C LYS A 79 14.26 13.08 30.11
N ASP A 80 13.32 12.25 29.64
CA ASP A 80 13.53 11.28 28.56
C ASP A 80 13.23 11.86 27.17
N ASN A 81 12.35 12.86 27.08
CA ASN A 81 12.00 13.55 25.85
C ASN A 81 12.44 15.02 25.90
N PRO A 82 13.62 15.36 25.34
CA PRO A 82 14.12 16.73 25.41
C PRO A 82 13.20 17.67 24.65
N GLY A 83 13.00 18.88 25.19
CA GLY A 83 12.17 19.90 24.54
C GLY A 83 12.73 20.37 23.18
N VAL A 84 14.02 20.13 22.92
CA VAL A 84 14.65 20.34 21.61
C VAL A 84 15.41 19.08 21.20
N ILE A 85 15.03 18.53 20.05
CA ILE A 85 15.54 17.30 19.48
C ILE A 85 16.43 17.65 18.28
N LYS A 86 17.61 17.02 18.23
CA LYS A 86 18.60 17.24 17.17
C LYS A 86 18.42 16.25 16.04
N VAL A 87 18.64 16.73 14.81
CA VAL A 87 18.59 15.93 13.58
C VAL A 87 19.98 15.35 13.28
N LYS A 88 20.04 14.07 12.90
CA LYS A 88 21.24 13.36 12.42
C LYS A 88 21.47 13.55 10.93
N SER A 89 20.41 13.49 10.14
CA SER A 89 20.46 13.64 8.69
C SER A 89 19.10 14.03 8.13
N VAL A 90 19.11 14.77 7.02
CA VAL A 90 17.92 15.00 6.18
C VAL A 90 18.09 14.19 4.91
N LYS A 91 17.03 13.51 4.47
CA LYS A 91 16.97 12.86 3.17
C LYS A 91 15.66 13.26 2.48
N SER A 92 15.73 13.56 1.18
CA SER A 92 14.51 13.62 0.37
C SER A 92 13.78 12.28 0.43
N HIS A 93 12.45 12.33 0.42
CA HIS A 93 11.68 11.11 0.29
C HIS A 93 11.94 10.47 -1.08
N PRO A 94 12.19 9.16 -1.17
CA PRO A 94 12.51 8.51 -2.45
C PRO A 94 11.35 8.52 -3.44
N LEU A 95 10.10 8.65 -2.97
CA LEU A 95 8.90 8.49 -3.79
C LEU A 95 8.00 9.73 -3.83
N VAL A 96 8.17 10.69 -2.90
CA VAL A 96 7.35 11.92 -2.84
C VAL A 96 8.27 13.10 -3.06
N LYS A 97 8.18 13.69 -4.24
CA LYS A 97 8.84 14.96 -4.52
C LYS A 97 8.24 16.01 -3.58
N GLY A 98 9.09 16.73 -2.84
CA GLY A 98 8.63 17.77 -1.91
C GLY A 98 8.43 17.33 -0.46
N VAL A 99 8.70 16.06 -0.10
CA VAL A 99 8.72 15.59 1.30
C VAL A 99 10.14 15.22 1.71
N VAL A 100 10.50 15.47 2.97
CA VAL A 100 11.80 15.11 3.55
C VAL A 100 11.64 14.28 4.82
N MET A 101 12.57 13.35 5.01
CA MET A 101 12.73 12.55 6.22
C MET A 101 13.86 13.12 7.08
N LEU A 102 13.50 13.58 8.28
CA LEU A 102 14.43 14.07 9.29
C LEU A 102 14.75 12.92 10.26
N LYS A 103 15.92 12.29 10.11
CA LYS A 103 16.36 11.25 11.03
C LYS A 103 16.87 11.88 12.32
N LEU A 104 16.33 11.45 13.46
CA LEU A 104 16.69 11.97 14.77
C LEU A 104 18.07 11.47 15.22
N LYS A 105 18.79 12.29 16.01
CA LYS A 105 20.09 11.91 16.59
C LYS A 105 19.95 10.83 17.66
N LYS A 106 18.87 10.90 18.43
CA LYS A 106 18.46 9.88 19.41
C LYS A 106 16.98 9.58 19.16
N PRO A 107 16.56 8.30 19.20
CA PRO A 107 15.15 7.94 19.18
C PRO A 107 14.43 8.58 20.38
N LEU A 108 13.19 8.99 20.18
CA LEU A 108 12.30 9.54 21.19
C LEU A 108 11.46 8.45 21.81
N LEU A 109 11.29 8.44 23.13
CA LEU A 109 10.42 7.48 23.81
C LEU A 109 8.97 7.95 23.72
N ILE A 110 8.12 7.10 23.16
CA ILE A 110 6.71 7.38 22.86
C ILE A 110 5.75 6.56 23.74
N SER A 111 6.19 6.18 24.95
CA SER A 111 5.39 5.38 25.89
C SER A 111 4.06 6.06 26.21
N GLY A 112 2.95 5.36 25.96
CA GLY A 112 1.59 5.90 26.10
C GLY A 112 1.15 6.82 24.95
N TRP A 113 1.92 6.90 23.86
CA TRP A 113 1.55 7.63 22.65
C TRP A 113 1.09 6.63 21.59
N LEU A 114 0.18 7.07 20.74
CA LEU A 114 -0.09 6.41 19.48
C LEU A 114 0.51 7.32 18.41
N PRO A 115 1.64 6.95 17.76
CA PRO A 115 2.18 7.74 16.67
C PRO A 115 1.15 7.79 15.53
N ILE A 116 1.21 8.81 14.69
CA ILE A 116 0.39 8.82 13.49
C ILE A 116 0.88 7.68 12.58
N CYS A 117 -0.04 6.77 12.25
CA CYS A 117 0.26 5.75 11.26
C CYS A 117 0.36 6.44 9.90
N VAL A 118 1.23 5.97 9.01
CA VAL A 118 1.21 6.48 7.64
C VAL A 118 0.41 5.56 6.71
N TYR A 119 -0.10 4.44 7.23
CA TYR A 119 -0.95 3.49 6.52
C TYR A 119 -2.11 2.96 7.36
N GLN A 120 -3.32 3.01 6.80
CA GLN A 120 -4.31 1.93 6.77
C GLN A 120 -5.39 2.25 5.71
N LEU A 121 -5.38 1.48 4.63
CA LEU A 121 -6.31 1.61 3.51
C LEU A 121 -7.76 1.35 3.92
N LYS A 122 -8.52 2.43 4.15
CA LYS A 122 -9.94 2.49 3.79
C LYS A 122 -10.20 3.77 3.01
N ARG A 123 -10.83 3.65 1.85
CA ARG A 123 -11.25 4.76 0.98
C ARG A 123 -12.46 5.55 1.53
N MET A 124 -12.68 5.57 2.84
CA MET A 124 -13.82 6.29 3.41
C MET A 124 -13.42 7.75 3.66
N LYS A 125 -13.64 8.59 2.64
CA LYS A 125 -13.34 10.03 2.67
C LYS A 125 -14.13 10.81 3.72
N HIS A 126 -15.20 10.22 4.27
CA HIS A 126 -16.06 10.84 5.30
C HIS A 126 -15.39 11.00 6.66
N HIS A 127 -14.19 10.45 6.86
CA HIS A 127 -13.47 10.47 8.13
C HIS A 127 -12.14 11.21 8.05
N CYS A 128 -12.05 12.20 7.16
CA CYS A 128 -10.83 12.98 6.93
C CYS A 128 -11.00 14.44 7.35
N ALA A 129 -9.91 15.04 7.82
CA ALA A 129 -9.82 16.44 8.22
C ALA A 129 -8.48 17.04 7.78
N VAL A 130 -8.49 18.34 7.48
CA VAL A 130 -7.26 19.14 7.38
C VAL A 130 -6.96 19.70 8.76
N MET A 131 -5.77 19.40 9.25
CA MET A 131 -5.35 19.76 10.59
C MET A 131 -4.39 20.94 10.54
N THR A 132 -4.76 22.06 11.16
CA THR A 132 -4.01 23.32 11.09
C THR A 132 -3.53 23.82 12.44
N SER A 133 -2.41 24.53 12.48
CA SER A 133 -1.90 25.15 13.71
C SER A 133 -1.02 26.37 13.45
N THR A 134 -1.04 27.33 14.37
CA THR A 134 -0.08 28.43 14.39
C THR A 134 1.26 27.92 14.93
N VAL A 135 2.27 27.91 14.07
CA VAL A 135 3.64 27.54 14.39
C VAL A 135 4.47 28.82 14.53
N GLU A 136 5.38 28.88 15.49
CA GLU A 136 6.31 29.99 15.62
C GLU A 136 7.68 29.47 16.03
N LYS A 137 8.73 30.10 15.50
CA LYS A 137 10.11 29.77 15.87
C LYS A 137 10.29 30.02 17.38
N GLY A 138 10.88 29.07 18.07
CA GLY A 138 11.09 29.12 19.50
C GLY A 138 9.94 28.54 20.33
N LYS A 139 8.76 28.34 19.75
CA LYS A 139 7.54 27.95 20.46
C LYS A 139 7.09 26.52 20.10
N ASN A 140 6.47 25.87 21.07
CA ASN A 140 5.77 24.60 20.85
C ASN A 140 4.39 24.88 20.26
N ILE A 141 3.87 23.92 19.49
CA ILE A 141 2.45 23.87 19.11
C ILE A 141 1.61 23.81 20.39
N LYS A 142 0.64 24.71 20.50
CA LYS A 142 -0.27 24.80 21.67
C LYS A 142 -1.64 24.22 21.37
N GLU A 143 -2.18 24.55 20.21
CA GLU A 143 -3.54 24.21 19.79
C GLU A 143 -3.53 23.82 18.32
N VAL A 144 -4.48 22.97 17.97
CA VAL A 144 -4.66 22.44 16.63
C VAL A 144 -6.12 22.60 16.24
N LYS A 145 -6.40 23.04 15.01
CA LYS A 145 -7.76 23.20 14.48
C LYS A 145 -8.01 22.14 13.41
N LEU A 146 -9.24 21.64 13.32
CA LEU A 146 -9.65 20.74 12.24
C LEU A 146 -10.62 21.43 11.29
N HIS A 147 -10.41 21.19 10.00
CA HIS A 147 -11.26 21.69 8.93
C HIS A 147 -11.74 20.51 8.07
N LYS A 148 -13.03 20.51 7.73
CA LYS A 148 -13.58 19.51 6.82
C LYS A 148 -13.10 19.82 5.40
N PRO A 149 -12.42 18.88 4.72
CA PRO A 149 -11.90 19.12 3.39
C PRO A 149 -13.01 19.00 2.34
N ILE A 150 -12.96 19.86 1.33
CA ILE A 150 -13.72 19.72 0.10
C ILE A 150 -12.72 19.38 -1.00
N PHE A 151 -12.73 18.16 -1.51
CA PHE A 151 -11.82 17.77 -2.59
C PHE A 151 -12.16 18.52 -3.87
N VAL A 152 -11.12 19.06 -4.51
CA VAL A 152 -11.23 19.81 -5.77
C VAL A 152 -10.76 18.93 -6.91
N ASP A 153 -11.39 19.06 -8.08
CA ASP A 153 -10.98 18.35 -9.27
C ASP A 153 -9.57 18.76 -9.72
N SER A 154 -8.76 17.78 -10.13
CA SER A 154 -7.38 18.02 -10.57
C SER A 154 -7.28 19.03 -11.71
N ALA A 155 -8.24 19.05 -12.65
CA ALA A 155 -8.22 19.99 -13.76
C ALA A 155 -8.50 21.43 -13.28
N GLU A 156 -9.33 21.59 -12.25
CA GLU A 156 -9.59 22.89 -11.65
C GLU A 156 -8.38 23.39 -10.86
N CYS A 157 -7.74 22.51 -10.09
CA CYS A 157 -6.47 22.82 -9.43
C CYS A 157 -5.42 23.28 -10.41
N LYS A 158 -5.27 22.59 -11.54
CA LYS A 158 -4.23 22.86 -12.53
C LYS A 158 -4.42 24.19 -13.26
N LYS A 159 -5.67 24.69 -13.36
CA LYS A 159 -5.95 26.04 -13.90
C LYS A 159 -5.36 27.13 -13.01
N GLU A 160 -5.43 26.95 -11.69
CA GLU A 160 -4.96 27.94 -10.72
C GLU A 160 -3.49 27.75 -10.34
N ILE A 161 -3.01 26.50 -10.37
CA ILE A 161 -1.68 26.10 -9.93
C ILE A 161 -1.02 25.33 -11.08
N PRO A 162 -0.31 26.03 -12.00
CA PRO A 162 0.21 25.42 -13.22
C PRO A 162 1.23 24.29 -13.00
N ASP A 163 1.94 24.29 -11.86
CA ASP A 163 2.92 23.26 -11.49
C ASP A 163 2.32 22.10 -10.69
N PHE A 164 0.99 22.00 -10.60
CA PHE A 164 0.29 20.91 -9.93
C PHE A 164 0.56 19.56 -10.61
N ASP A 165 0.99 18.57 -9.83
CA ASP A 165 1.25 17.20 -10.30
C ASP A 165 0.21 16.23 -9.73
N GLU A 166 -0.80 15.91 -10.52
CA GLU A 166 -1.89 14.99 -10.13
C GLU A 166 -1.43 13.57 -9.75
N ASN A 167 -0.20 13.17 -10.11
CA ASN A 167 0.34 11.87 -9.71
C ASN A 167 0.84 11.84 -8.27
N THR A 168 1.25 13.00 -7.75
CA THR A 168 1.88 13.11 -6.43
C THR A 168 1.21 14.13 -5.51
N GLU A 169 0.22 14.86 -6.01
CA GLU A 169 -0.47 15.93 -5.31
C GLU A 169 -2.00 15.77 -5.42
N PHE A 170 -2.72 16.40 -4.48
CA PHE A 170 -4.17 16.62 -4.52
C PHE A 170 -4.50 17.99 -3.90
N CYS A 171 -5.68 18.53 -4.18
CA CYS A 171 -6.11 19.80 -3.57
C CYS A 171 -7.47 19.73 -2.92
N VAL A 172 -7.66 20.68 -2.01
CA VAL A 172 -8.88 20.87 -1.26
C VAL A 172 -9.23 22.36 -1.16
N ASP A 173 -10.53 22.64 -1.07
CA ASP A 173 -11.12 23.95 -0.78
C ASP A 173 -11.62 23.99 0.68
N GLY A 174 -11.95 25.18 1.18
CA GLY A 174 -12.51 25.42 2.51
C GLY A 174 -11.48 25.51 3.64
N VAL A 175 -10.18 25.54 3.31
CA VAL A 175 -9.09 25.72 4.28
C VAL A 175 -8.67 27.20 4.26
N PRO A 176 -8.64 27.90 5.41
CA PRO A 176 -8.24 29.31 5.45
C PRO A 176 -6.88 29.52 4.79
N SER A 177 -6.82 30.46 3.86
CA SER A 177 -5.57 31.03 3.38
C SER A 177 -5.09 32.04 4.43
N GLY A 178 -3.84 31.91 4.88
CA GLY A 178 -3.21 32.94 5.71
C GLY A 178 -2.69 32.48 7.07
N ASN A 179 -1.43 32.06 7.09
CA ASN A 179 -0.33 32.78 7.75
C ASN A 179 0.98 32.09 7.34
N ASP A 180 2.13 32.72 7.64
CA ASP A 180 3.52 32.32 7.28
C ASP A 180 3.97 30.92 7.74
N ASN A 181 3.05 30.06 8.17
CA ASN A 181 3.30 28.70 8.60
C ASN A 181 3.08 27.71 7.46
N VAL A 182 4.16 26.98 7.19
CA VAL A 182 4.19 25.96 6.15
C VAL A 182 3.70 24.65 6.75
N ALA A 183 2.45 24.32 6.48
CA ALA A 183 1.91 22.96 6.34
C ALA A 183 1.43 22.15 7.57
N ASP A 184 0.16 22.42 7.87
CA ASP A 184 -0.98 21.54 8.12
C ASP A 184 -0.93 20.14 7.44
N GLY A 185 -1.48 19.14 8.12
CA GLY A 185 -1.51 17.75 7.67
C GLY A 185 -2.92 17.35 7.26
N PHE A 186 -3.04 16.66 6.13
CA PHE A 186 -4.30 16.00 5.78
C PHE A 186 -4.32 14.65 6.48
N ILE A 187 -5.27 14.49 7.39
CA ILE A 187 -5.37 13.30 8.23
C ILE A 187 -6.71 12.60 8.05
N CYS A 188 -6.72 11.28 8.18
CA CYS A 188 -7.96 10.51 8.23
C CYS A 188 -7.95 9.55 9.41
N THR A 189 -9.13 9.27 9.96
CA THR A 189 -9.34 8.22 10.96
C THR A 189 -9.91 6.98 10.31
N VAL A 190 -9.26 5.84 10.53
CA VAL A 190 -9.73 4.52 10.11
C VAL A 190 -9.57 3.57 11.28
N ASP A 191 -10.63 2.84 11.63
CA ASP A 191 -10.63 1.89 12.75
C ASP A 191 -10.06 2.50 14.06
N ARG A 192 -10.37 3.79 14.30
CA ARG A 192 -9.90 4.61 15.45
C ARG A 192 -8.39 4.94 15.46
N ILE A 193 -7.71 4.79 14.32
CA ILE A 193 -6.30 5.12 14.15
C ILE A 193 -6.16 6.31 13.20
N TRP A 194 -5.39 7.32 13.61
CA TRP A 194 -5.08 8.50 12.80
C TRP A 194 -3.99 8.23 11.78
N GLN A 195 -4.20 8.74 10.58
CA GLN A 195 -3.30 8.52 9.45
C GLN A 195 -2.90 9.81 8.77
N LEU A 196 -1.61 9.93 8.44
CA LEU A 196 -1.11 11.02 7.61
C LEU A 196 -1.29 10.69 6.13
N TYR A 197 -2.24 11.36 5.49
CA TYR A 197 -2.59 11.17 4.08
C TYR A 197 -1.92 12.19 3.16
N GLY A 198 -1.62 13.38 3.66
CA GLY A 198 -0.96 14.41 2.87
C GLY A 198 -0.22 15.44 3.71
N LEU A 199 0.81 16.04 3.12
CA LEU A 199 1.56 17.16 3.68
C LEU A 199 1.36 18.39 2.80
N ARG A 200 0.88 19.49 3.37
CA ARG A 200 0.58 20.69 2.59
C ARG A 200 1.84 21.20 1.86
N LYS A 201 1.69 21.50 0.57
CA LYS A 201 2.67 22.17 -0.29
C LYS A 201 2.61 23.67 -0.01
N GLN A 202 3.77 24.32 0.12
CA GLN A 202 3.76 25.77 0.31
C GLN A 202 3.36 26.47 -0.99
N LEU A 203 2.28 27.25 -0.94
CA LEU A 203 1.79 28.05 -2.06
C LEU A 203 1.69 29.52 -1.65
N SER A 204 1.43 30.39 -2.62
CA SER A 204 1.10 31.78 -2.37
C SER A 204 -0.09 31.88 -1.40
N SER A 205 -0.06 32.84 -0.48
CA SER A 205 -1.19 33.14 0.39
C SER A 205 -2.43 33.60 -0.38
N SER A 206 -2.29 33.91 -1.66
CA SER A 206 -3.39 34.28 -2.56
C SER A 206 -4.10 33.09 -3.21
N SER A 207 -3.60 31.87 -3.06
CA SER A 207 -4.25 30.69 -3.65
C SER A 207 -5.56 30.37 -2.92
N LYS A 208 -6.63 30.16 -3.69
CA LYS A 208 -7.93 29.68 -3.22
C LYS A 208 -7.83 28.26 -2.70
N TYR A 209 -7.06 27.41 -3.38
CA TYR A 209 -6.91 26.00 -3.03
C TYR A 209 -5.70 25.72 -2.15
N ALA A 210 -5.85 24.77 -1.23
CA ALA A 210 -4.73 24.17 -0.51
C ALA A 210 -4.30 22.88 -1.23
N VAL A 211 -3.03 22.79 -1.60
CA VAL A 211 -2.44 21.60 -2.23
C VAL A 211 -1.65 20.80 -1.21
N PHE A 212 -1.74 19.48 -1.32
CA PHE A 212 -1.04 18.52 -0.47
C PHE A 212 -0.23 17.57 -1.33
N TYR A 213 1.01 17.30 -0.90
CA TYR A 213 1.77 16.14 -1.34
C TYR A 213 1.08 14.88 -0.83
N ASP A 214 0.66 14.02 -1.75
CA ASP A 214 -0.08 12.80 -1.48
C ASP A 214 0.85 11.70 -0.94
N VAL A 215 0.80 11.54 0.38
CA VAL A 215 1.60 10.57 1.13
C VAL A 215 0.99 9.16 0.99
N GLN A 216 -0.31 9.06 0.70
CA GLN A 216 -0.99 7.78 0.46
C GLN A 216 -0.54 7.14 -0.85
N LYS A 217 -0.39 7.94 -1.92
CA LYS A 217 0.03 7.44 -3.24
C LYS A 217 1.44 6.87 -3.29
N THR A 218 2.22 6.89 -2.21
CA THR A 218 3.67 6.71 -2.29
C THR A 218 4.26 5.75 -1.29
N GLY A 219 3.48 5.11 -0.43
CA GLY A 219 3.97 3.98 0.35
C GLY A 219 4.92 4.35 1.49
N PHE A 220 4.59 5.31 2.35
CA PHE A 220 5.32 5.59 3.60
C PHE A 220 5.23 4.46 4.66
N ASP A 221 5.68 3.27 4.31
CA ASP A 221 6.42 2.48 5.26
C ASP A 221 7.87 2.51 4.76
N THR A 222 8.83 2.43 5.68
CA THR A 222 10.02 1.67 5.33
C THR A 222 9.48 0.31 4.91
N VAL A 223 9.36 0.08 3.60
CA VAL A 223 9.23 -1.25 3.05
C VAL A 223 10.33 -2.02 3.74
N ASP A 224 9.97 -2.83 4.74
CA ASP A 224 10.92 -3.74 5.32
C ASP A 224 11.22 -4.66 4.15
N ASN A 225 12.33 -4.36 3.48
CA ASN A 225 12.88 -5.06 2.32
C ASN A 225 13.10 -6.56 2.60
N LYS A 226 12.83 -7.00 3.83
CA LYS A 226 12.88 -8.36 4.34
C LYS A 226 11.56 -9.13 4.17
N ASP A 227 10.41 -8.47 3.99
CA ASP A 227 9.10 -9.12 4.19
C ASP A 227 8.23 -9.18 2.93
N CYS A 228 8.16 -10.39 2.36
CA CYS A 228 7.18 -10.77 1.35
C CYS A 228 5.76 -10.83 1.93
N GLY A 229 4.75 -10.87 1.06
CA GLY A 229 3.37 -11.22 1.44
C GLY A 229 2.62 -10.15 2.24
N THR A 230 3.20 -8.97 2.44
CA THR A 230 2.52 -7.87 3.13
C THR A 230 1.54 -7.21 2.17
N ALA A 231 0.24 -7.49 2.28
CA ALA A 231 -0.77 -6.77 1.50
C ALA A 231 -0.64 -5.26 1.76
N ALA A 232 -0.96 -4.42 0.78
CA ALA A 232 -1.05 -2.99 1.06
C ALA A 232 -2.15 -2.74 2.10
N ILE A 233 -3.24 -3.51 2.03
CA ILE A 233 -4.39 -3.44 2.95
C ILE A 233 -4.26 -4.55 3.99
N ASP A 234 -4.47 -4.22 5.27
CA ASP A 234 -4.33 -5.14 6.41
C ASP A 234 -5.19 -6.40 6.30
N ASP A 235 -6.26 -6.37 5.49
CA ASP A 235 -7.05 -7.56 5.25
C ASP A 235 -7.80 -7.51 3.91
N LEU A 236 -7.38 -8.32 2.94
CA LEU A 236 -8.18 -8.60 1.74
C LEU A 236 -9.58 -9.11 2.13
N ARG A 237 -9.74 -9.72 3.31
CA ARG A 237 -11.03 -10.22 3.82
C ARG A 237 -12.00 -9.10 4.19
N LYS A 238 -11.50 -7.97 4.71
CA LYS A 238 -12.36 -6.83 5.14
C LYS A 238 -12.95 -6.04 3.98
N TYR A 239 -12.37 -6.14 2.78
CA TYR A 239 -12.88 -5.43 1.60
C TYR A 239 -14.04 -6.15 0.92
N ARG A 240 -14.35 -7.39 1.35
CA ARG A 240 -15.35 -8.22 0.72
C ARG A 240 -16.63 -8.24 1.55
N LYS A 241 -17.68 -7.60 1.04
CA LYS A 241 -19.05 -7.86 1.46
C LYS A 241 -19.61 -8.98 0.58
N TYR A 242 -20.07 -10.06 1.21
CA TYR A 242 -20.65 -11.21 0.52
C TYR A 242 -21.78 -10.73 -0.41
N GLY A 243 -21.63 -10.94 -1.72
CA GLY A 243 -22.64 -10.58 -2.72
C GLY A 243 -22.60 -9.15 -3.30
N GLU A 244 -21.72 -8.25 -2.85
CA GLU A 244 -21.68 -6.85 -3.33
C GLU A 244 -20.41 -6.46 -4.11
N ASN A 245 -19.21 -6.88 -3.68
CA ASN A 245 -17.95 -6.54 -4.34
C ASN A 245 -16.98 -7.74 -4.34
N ASP A 246 -16.82 -8.39 -5.48
CA ASP A 246 -15.87 -9.49 -5.73
C ASP A 246 -14.51 -9.00 -6.27
N TYR A 247 -14.37 -7.70 -6.52
CA TYR A 247 -13.15 -7.06 -7.01
C TYR A 247 -12.57 -6.08 -6.00
N VAL A 248 -11.26 -6.12 -5.82
CA VAL A 248 -10.49 -5.12 -5.08
C VAL A 248 -9.53 -4.38 -6.01
N PRO A 249 -9.14 -3.13 -5.69
CA PRO A 249 -8.06 -2.45 -6.41
C PRO A 249 -6.80 -3.32 -6.44
N ILE A 250 -6.09 -3.39 -7.58
CA ILE A 250 -4.90 -4.24 -7.70
C ILE A 250 -3.77 -3.86 -6.74
N ASP A 251 -3.69 -2.60 -6.33
CA ASP A 251 -2.80 -2.12 -5.29
C ASP A 251 -3.07 -2.74 -3.91
N ALA A 252 -4.24 -3.35 -3.69
CA ALA A 252 -4.51 -4.12 -2.47
C ALA A 252 -3.70 -5.42 -2.39
N ALA A 253 -3.37 -6.01 -3.54
CA ALA A 253 -2.55 -7.20 -3.68
C ALA A 253 -1.33 -6.87 -4.58
N PRO A 254 -0.33 -6.13 -4.06
CA PRO A 254 0.77 -5.55 -4.84
C PRO A 254 1.74 -6.57 -5.45
N TRP A 255 1.52 -7.86 -5.24
CA TRP A 255 2.21 -8.94 -5.96
C TRP A 255 1.52 -9.33 -7.27
N MET A 256 0.26 -8.95 -7.47
CA MET A 256 -0.51 -9.30 -8.66
C MET A 256 -0.03 -8.48 -9.86
N VAL A 257 0.25 -9.16 -10.97
CA VAL A 257 0.69 -8.55 -12.23
C VAL A 257 -0.08 -9.13 -13.41
N ALA A 258 -0.28 -8.31 -14.44
CA ALA A 258 -0.87 -8.75 -15.70
C ALA A 258 0.25 -9.19 -16.66
N ILE A 259 0.11 -10.35 -17.28
CA ILE A 259 1.08 -10.89 -18.23
C ILE A 259 0.48 -10.88 -19.62
N TYR A 260 1.10 -10.12 -20.52
CA TYR A 260 0.76 -10.07 -21.93
C TYR A 260 1.69 -10.99 -22.72
N VAL A 261 1.12 -11.77 -23.64
CA VAL A 261 1.87 -12.63 -24.55
C VAL A 261 1.52 -12.22 -25.98
N GLN A 262 2.52 -11.78 -26.74
CA GLN A 262 2.34 -11.34 -28.13
C GLN A 262 1.70 -12.45 -28.98
N GLY A 263 0.74 -12.07 -29.81
CA GLY A 263 -0.03 -13.01 -30.65
C GLY A 263 -1.30 -13.56 -29.99
N LYS A 264 -1.55 -13.28 -28.70
CA LYS A 264 -2.87 -13.44 -28.07
C LYS A 264 -3.56 -12.06 -28.03
N SER A 265 -4.49 -11.82 -28.94
CA SER A 265 -5.17 -10.51 -29.04
C SER A 265 -6.04 -10.26 -27.80
N GLY A 266 -5.79 -9.16 -27.09
CA GLY A 266 -6.62 -8.68 -25.97
C GLY A 266 -6.59 -9.50 -24.68
N GLU A 267 -5.98 -10.69 -24.66
CA GLU A 267 -5.94 -11.57 -23.51
C GLU A 267 -4.66 -11.37 -22.69
N PHE A 268 -4.81 -11.19 -21.37
CA PHE A 268 -3.71 -11.20 -20.41
C PHE A 268 -3.86 -12.36 -19.42
N CYS A 269 -2.76 -12.69 -18.77
CA CYS A 269 -2.64 -13.76 -17.80
C CYS A 269 -2.38 -13.24 -16.39
N THR A 270 -2.83 -13.97 -15.38
CA THR A 270 -2.49 -13.66 -13.98
C THR A 270 -1.06 -14.08 -13.70
N GLY A 271 -0.27 -13.18 -13.13
CA GLY A 271 1.02 -13.47 -12.55
C GLY A 271 1.13 -12.98 -11.11
N MET A 272 2.07 -13.55 -10.38
CA MET A 272 2.47 -13.06 -9.06
C MET A 272 3.96 -12.81 -8.98
N LEU A 273 4.35 -11.61 -8.53
CA LEU A 273 5.73 -11.31 -8.14
C LEU A 273 6.13 -12.20 -6.97
N VAL A 274 7.23 -12.93 -7.12
CA VAL A 274 7.78 -13.81 -6.09
C VAL A 274 9.23 -13.44 -5.81
N ASN A 275 9.70 -13.72 -4.60
CA ASN A 275 11.08 -13.47 -4.23
C ASN A 275 11.92 -14.73 -4.42
N GLY A 276 12.74 -14.74 -5.48
CA GLY A 276 13.47 -15.93 -5.94
C GLY A 276 14.59 -16.44 -5.04
N LYS A 277 15.12 -15.62 -4.11
CA LYS A 277 16.12 -16.04 -3.12
C LYS A 277 15.97 -15.27 -1.82
N LYS A 278 16.32 -15.91 -0.69
CA LYS A 278 16.24 -15.30 0.64
C LYS A 278 17.02 -13.96 0.66
N HIS A 279 16.33 -12.89 1.04
CA HIS A 279 16.88 -11.58 1.48
C HIS A 279 17.19 -10.49 0.43
N THR A 280 16.72 -10.58 -0.81
CA THR A 280 16.78 -9.44 -1.74
C THR A 280 15.50 -8.61 -1.71
N SER A 281 15.66 -7.28 -1.67
CA SER A 281 14.58 -6.29 -1.62
C SER A 281 13.79 -6.15 -2.92
N ASN A 282 14.20 -6.78 -4.01
CA ASN A 282 13.63 -6.55 -5.33
C ASN A 282 13.13 -7.87 -5.92
N SER A 283 11.99 -7.81 -6.61
CA SER A 283 11.38 -8.98 -7.23
C SER A 283 11.94 -9.15 -8.63
N ARG A 284 12.57 -10.29 -8.92
CA ARG A 284 13.09 -10.62 -10.27
C ARG A 284 12.30 -11.73 -10.95
N GLU A 285 11.30 -12.25 -10.26
CA GLU A 285 10.64 -13.49 -10.62
C GLU A 285 9.13 -13.33 -10.55
N VAL A 286 8.45 -13.93 -11.52
CA VAL A 286 6.98 -13.96 -11.59
C VAL A 286 6.54 -15.40 -11.80
N TYR A 287 5.65 -15.90 -10.95
CA TYR A 287 4.97 -17.17 -11.18
C TYR A 287 3.68 -16.96 -11.95
N THR A 288 3.47 -17.79 -12.96
CA THR A 288 2.25 -17.84 -13.76
C THR A 288 1.95 -19.28 -14.18
N MET A 289 0.86 -19.46 -14.90
CA MET A 289 0.35 -20.76 -15.34
C MET A 289 0.97 -21.17 -16.68
N SER A 290 1.22 -22.46 -16.86
CA SER A 290 1.79 -22.98 -18.11
C SER A 290 0.88 -22.80 -19.33
N ARG A 291 -0.44 -22.75 -19.14
CA ARG A 291 -1.41 -22.42 -20.21
C ARG A 291 -1.25 -20.99 -20.75
N CYS A 292 -0.73 -20.09 -19.93
CA CYS A 292 -0.47 -18.71 -20.33
C CYS A 292 0.70 -18.63 -21.29
N VAL A 293 1.76 -19.39 -20.99
CA VAL A 293 3.03 -19.37 -21.72
C VAL A 293 3.26 -20.75 -22.34
N SER A 294 2.92 -20.90 -23.61
CA SER A 294 3.09 -22.16 -24.35
C SER A 294 4.57 -22.56 -24.48
N LYS A 295 4.87 -23.83 -24.75
CA LYS A 295 6.25 -24.30 -24.98
C LYS A 295 6.96 -23.58 -26.13
N LYS A 296 6.20 -23.02 -27.09
CA LYS A 296 6.74 -22.29 -28.26
C LYS A 296 6.92 -20.79 -28.01
N THR A 297 6.36 -20.25 -26.92
CA THR A 297 6.42 -18.83 -26.60
C THR A 297 7.84 -18.43 -26.25
N LYS A 298 8.40 -17.41 -26.93
CA LYS A 298 9.73 -16.89 -26.62
C LYS A 298 9.63 -15.88 -25.48
N SER A 299 10.70 -15.73 -24.68
CA SER A 299 10.71 -14.74 -23.59
C SER A 299 10.59 -13.29 -24.09
N SER A 300 11.06 -13.01 -25.31
CA SER A 300 10.88 -11.71 -26.00
C SER A 300 9.43 -11.32 -26.22
N ASP A 301 8.53 -12.31 -26.29
CA ASP A 301 7.14 -12.13 -26.66
C ASP A 301 6.26 -11.88 -25.42
N ILE A 302 6.88 -11.85 -24.23
CA ILE A 302 6.18 -11.74 -22.95
C ILE A 302 6.51 -10.40 -22.28
N MET A 303 5.46 -9.67 -21.93
CA MET A 303 5.53 -8.44 -21.16
C MET A 303 4.76 -8.59 -19.85
N VAL A 304 5.40 -8.24 -18.74
CA VAL A 304 4.78 -8.21 -17.41
C VAL A 304 4.42 -6.76 -17.10
N SER A 305 3.13 -6.46 -17.01
CA SER A 305 2.63 -5.15 -16.60
C SER A 305 2.36 -5.14 -15.10
N TYR A 306 2.94 -4.16 -14.41
CA TYR A 306 2.83 -4.00 -12.96
C TYR A 306 2.54 -2.55 -12.60
N LYS A 307 1.83 -2.36 -11.48
CA LYS A 307 1.42 -1.04 -11.02
C LYS A 307 2.63 -0.30 -10.42
N THR A 308 2.83 0.95 -10.82
CA THR A 308 3.91 1.82 -10.31
C THR A 308 3.39 3.05 -9.57
N GLY A 309 2.11 3.37 -9.77
CA GLY A 309 1.42 4.47 -9.11
C GLY A 309 -0.10 4.23 -9.09
N PRO A 310 -0.91 5.19 -8.62
CA PRO A 310 -2.36 5.03 -8.47
C PRO A 310 -3.09 4.71 -9.78
N THR A 311 -2.65 5.35 -10.86
CA THR A 311 -3.20 5.26 -12.21
C THR A 311 -2.15 4.87 -13.26
N THR A 312 -0.92 4.58 -12.82
CA THR A 312 0.22 4.34 -13.72
C THR A 312 0.76 2.92 -13.60
N TYR A 313 1.16 2.39 -14.76
CA TYR A 313 1.71 1.06 -14.94
C TYR A 313 3.04 1.14 -15.68
N ALA A 314 3.93 0.20 -15.40
CA ALA A 314 5.12 -0.03 -16.18
C ALA A 314 5.14 -1.45 -16.72
N ASN A 315 5.81 -1.64 -17.85
CA ASN A 315 5.96 -2.93 -18.49
C ASN A 315 7.41 -3.42 -18.34
N MET A 316 7.57 -4.67 -17.95
CA MET A 316 8.86 -5.33 -17.75
C MET A 316 8.99 -6.52 -18.69
N SER A 317 10.06 -6.55 -19.47
CA SER A 317 10.35 -7.68 -20.36
C SER A 317 10.90 -8.88 -19.60
N VAL A 318 10.61 -10.08 -20.13
CA VAL A 318 11.12 -11.34 -19.59
C VAL A 318 12.49 -11.67 -20.22
N ALA A 319 13.44 -12.07 -19.39
CA ALA A 319 14.76 -12.57 -19.81
C ALA A 319 14.70 -14.04 -20.20
N SER A 320 14.12 -14.87 -19.33
CA SER A 320 14.01 -16.31 -19.54
C SER A 320 12.76 -16.90 -18.89
N ILE A 321 12.37 -18.07 -19.40
CA ILE A 321 11.21 -18.85 -18.96
C ILE A 321 11.77 -20.15 -18.38
N GLU A 322 11.46 -20.42 -17.12
CA GLU A 322 11.82 -21.65 -16.43
C GLU A 322 10.56 -22.48 -16.17
N ARG A 323 10.65 -23.79 -16.38
CA ARG A 323 9.55 -24.74 -16.22
C ARG A 323 10.00 -25.84 -15.27
N PHE A 324 9.11 -26.25 -14.39
CA PHE A 324 9.40 -27.25 -13.37
C PHE A 324 8.93 -28.63 -13.84
N ASN A 325 9.82 -29.63 -13.78
CA ASN A 325 9.49 -30.99 -14.18
C ASN A 325 8.47 -31.64 -13.23
N ASN A 326 8.52 -31.30 -11.95
CA ASN A 326 7.63 -31.80 -10.90
C ASN A 326 6.38 -30.93 -10.67
N LYS A 327 6.27 -29.76 -11.34
CA LYS A 327 5.14 -28.82 -11.23
C LYS A 327 4.82 -28.23 -12.60
N SER A 328 4.36 -29.07 -13.54
CA SER A 328 4.17 -28.71 -14.95
C SER A 328 3.15 -27.59 -15.20
N ALA A 329 2.27 -27.32 -14.23
CA ALA A 329 1.33 -26.21 -14.27
C ALA A 329 1.97 -24.84 -14.02
N VAL A 330 3.14 -24.82 -13.36
CA VAL A 330 3.80 -23.59 -12.90
C VAL A 330 4.91 -23.21 -13.87
N VAL A 331 4.95 -21.93 -14.23
CA VAL A 331 6.02 -21.33 -15.02
C VAL A 331 6.61 -20.17 -14.25
N LEU A 332 7.94 -20.16 -14.15
CA LEU A 332 8.70 -19.06 -13.61
C LEU A 332 9.21 -18.16 -14.74
N LEU A 333 8.83 -16.90 -14.71
CA LEU A 333 9.35 -15.87 -15.60
C LEU A 333 10.44 -15.08 -14.87
N LYS A 334 11.66 -15.09 -15.40
CA LYS A 334 12.76 -14.25 -14.89
C LYS A 334 12.77 -12.92 -15.62
N LEU A 335 12.62 -11.82 -14.89
CA LEU A 335 12.58 -10.47 -15.45
C LEU A 335 13.97 -10.00 -15.87
N LYS A 336 14.05 -9.20 -16.96
CA LYS A 336 15.31 -8.60 -17.42
C LYS A 336 15.94 -7.70 -16.36
N GLN A 337 15.11 -6.90 -15.70
CA GLN A 337 15.52 -6.06 -14.57
C GLN A 337 14.66 -6.37 -13.35
N PRO A 338 15.23 -6.27 -12.15
CA PRO A 338 14.47 -6.46 -10.93
C PRO A 338 13.48 -5.30 -10.73
N ILE A 339 12.25 -5.60 -10.32
CA ILE A 339 11.26 -4.61 -9.91
C ILE A 339 11.56 -4.22 -8.46
N SER A 340 11.84 -2.94 -8.24
CA SER A 340 12.04 -2.37 -6.92
C SER A 340 10.77 -2.50 -6.09
N THR A 341 10.90 -2.95 -4.85
CA THR A 341 9.73 -3.07 -3.97
C THR A 341 9.16 -1.68 -3.64
N SER A 342 7.85 -1.55 -3.75
CA SER A 342 7.08 -0.33 -3.51
C SER A 342 5.71 -0.65 -2.91
N LEU A 343 4.89 0.39 -2.71
CA LEU A 343 3.48 0.21 -2.33
C LEU A 343 2.74 -0.68 -3.31
N TYR A 344 3.01 -0.48 -4.60
CA TYR A 344 2.26 -1.01 -5.74
C TYR A 344 2.83 -2.30 -6.31
N ALA A 345 4.10 -2.58 -6.01
CA ALA A 345 4.81 -3.74 -6.55
C ALA A 345 5.69 -4.36 -5.47
N ARG A 346 5.32 -5.55 -4.98
CA ARG A 346 6.13 -6.30 -4.01
C ARG A 346 5.86 -7.80 -4.11
N SER A 347 6.79 -8.61 -3.63
CA SER A 347 6.65 -10.07 -3.72
C SER A 347 5.64 -10.64 -2.73
N ILE A 348 4.91 -11.67 -3.15
CA ILE A 348 4.18 -12.57 -2.25
C ILE A 348 5.16 -13.57 -1.60
N CYS A 349 4.83 -14.08 -0.41
CA CYS A 349 5.63 -15.14 0.18
C CYS A 349 5.40 -16.45 -0.56
N LEU A 350 6.49 -17.22 -0.72
CA LEU A 350 6.41 -18.63 -1.08
C LEU A 350 6.36 -19.45 0.19
N ASP A 351 5.55 -20.50 0.16
CA ASP A 351 5.61 -21.57 1.16
C ASP A 351 7.01 -22.18 1.15
N LYS A 352 7.63 -22.29 2.32
CA LYS A 352 8.92 -22.97 2.50
C LYS A 352 8.71 -24.05 3.53
N ASP A 353 8.45 -25.28 3.07
CA ASP A 353 8.44 -26.56 3.79
C ASP A 353 7.75 -26.60 5.18
N GLN A 354 7.08 -25.53 5.63
CA GLN A 354 6.61 -25.34 7.00
C GLN A 354 5.20 -24.73 7.09
N TYR A 355 4.62 -24.27 5.98
CA TYR A 355 3.23 -23.84 6.01
C TYR A 355 2.32 -25.04 5.79
N VAL A 356 1.42 -25.25 6.74
CA VAL A 356 0.39 -26.29 6.62
C VAL A 356 -0.78 -25.67 5.88
N PHE A 357 -0.94 -26.07 4.61
CA PHE A 357 -2.05 -25.65 3.77
C PHE A 357 -3.40 -25.92 4.47
N SER A 358 -4.23 -24.88 4.54
CA SER A 358 -5.52 -24.92 5.23
C SER A 358 -6.54 -24.23 4.34
N PRO A 359 -7.37 -24.98 3.58
CA PRO A 359 -8.29 -24.43 2.59
C PRO A 359 -9.16 -23.29 3.12
N SER A 360 -9.61 -23.40 4.36
CA SER A 360 -10.43 -22.42 5.09
C SER A 360 -9.81 -21.03 5.28
N SER A 361 -8.50 -20.89 5.06
CA SER A 361 -7.76 -19.62 5.21
C SER A 361 -7.26 -19.04 3.89
N CYS A 362 -7.74 -19.58 2.77
CA CYS A 362 -7.25 -19.27 1.43
C CYS A 362 -8.35 -18.71 0.53
N TYR A 363 -7.92 -18.01 -0.51
CA TYR A 363 -8.78 -17.39 -1.51
C TYR A 363 -8.24 -17.67 -2.90
N LEU A 364 -9.12 -17.68 -3.89
CA LEU A 364 -8.73 -17.62 -5.30
C LEU A 364 -8.55 -16.16 -5.70
N LEU A 365 -7.41 -15.82 -6.27
CA LEU A 365 -7.12 -14.49 -6.81
C LEU A 365 -6.87 -14.56 -8.30
N SER A 366 -7.44 -13.63 -9.06
CA SER A 366 -7.08 -13.40 -10.46
C SER A 366 -7.05 -11.92 -10.80
N VAL A 367 -6.23 -11.55 -11.78
CA VAL A 367 -6.27 -10.22 -12.39
C VAL A 367 -7.43 -10.16 -13.37
N THR A 368 -8.21 -9.09 -13.29
CA THR A 368 -9.22 -8.71 -14.28
C THR A 368 -9.03 -7.25 -14.70
N TYR A 369 -9.64 -6.85 -15.82
CA TYR A 369 -9.66 -5.47 -16.28
C TYR A 369 -11.10 -4.98 -16.25
N LYS A 370 -11.39 -3.96 -15.43
CA LYS A 370 -12.73 -3.43 -15.22
C LYS A 370 -12.66 -1.94 -14.92
N ASP A 371 -13.61 -1.18 -15.46
CA ASP A 371 -13.72 0.27 -15.24
C ASP A 371 -12.43 1.03 -15.62
N GLY A 372 -11.77 0.61 -16.70
CA GLY A 372 -10.55 1.26 -17.22
C GLY A 372 -9.28 1.00 -16.40
N ASP A 373 -9.27 0.03 -15.48
CA ASP A 373 -8.12 -0.28 -14.63
C ASP A 373 -8.04 -1.78 -14.30
N PHE A 374 -6.86 -2.26 -13.93
CA PHE A 374 -6.72 -3.61 -13.41
C PHE A 374 -7.26 -3.72 -11.99
N LYS A 375 -8.03 -4.78 -11.75
CA LYS A 375 -8.55 -5.16 -10.44
C LYS A 375 -8.14 -6.59 -10.11
N VAL A 376 -8.22 -6.93 -8.83
CA VAL A 376 -8.02 -8.30 -8.36
C VAL A 376 -9.38 -8.87 -8.00
N LYS A 377 -9.81 -9.88 -8.73
CA LYS A 377 -10.97 -10.67 -8.37
C LYS A 377 -10.58 -11.62 -7.24
N THR A 378 -11.39 -11.63 -6.18
CA THR A 378 -11.23 -12.53 -5.05
C THR A 378 -12.44 -13.46 -4.97
N SER A 379 -12.25 -14.76 -5.19
CA SER A 379 -13.32 -15.76 -5.10
C SER A 379 -13.16 -16.65 -3.86
N PHE A 380 -14.29 -17.05 -3.29
CA PHE A 380 -14.31 -18.23 -2.42
C PHE A 380 -14.23 -19.48 -3.29
N TYR A 381 -13.81 -20.58 -2.69
CA TYR A 381 -13.84 -21.86 -3.36
C TYR A 381 -14.27 -22.96 -2.40
N ASP A 382 -14.93 -23.94 -2.98
CA ASP A 382 -15.21 -25.21 -2.33
C ASP A 382 -14.18 -26.24 -2.79
N SER A 383 -13.66 -27.02 -1.85
CA SER A 383 -12.76 -28.15 -2.12
C SER A 383 -13.25 -29.44 -1.47
N PHE A 384 -14.43 -29.40 -0.85
CA PHE A 384 -15.05 -30.57 -0.24
C PHE A 384 -15.67 -31.46 -1.32
N ASP A 385 -15.34 -32.75 -1.31
CA ASP A 385 -15.83 -33.77 -2.25
C ASP A 385 -15.71 -33.41 -3.75
N THR A 386 -14.77 -32.53 -4.10
CA THR A 386 -14.55 -32.10 -5.49
C THR A 386 -13.65 -33.06 -6.27
N HIS A 387 -12.94 -33.98 -5.60
CA HIS A 387 -12.00 -34.90 -6.22
C HIS A 387 -12.63 -35.73 -7.35
N GLY A 388 -13.78 -36.36 -7.09
CA GLY A 388 -14.52 -37.14 -8.09
C GLY A 388 -14.92 -36.29 -9.30
N GLN A 389 -15.38 -35.05 -9.06
CA GLN A 389 -15.76 -34.13 -10.13
C GLN A 389 -14.56 -33.76 -11.03
N CYS A 390 -13.39 -33.48 -10.45
CA CYS A 390 -12.19 -33.23 -11.25
C CYS A 390 -11.71 -34.47 -11.99
N SER A 391 -11.82 -35.66 -11.37
CA SER A 391 -11.47 -36.93 -12.01
C SER A 391 -12.35 -37.19 -13.23
N ASP A 392 -13.66 -37.01 -13.10
CA ASP A 392 -14.61 -37.23 -14.20
C ASP A 392 -14.41 -36.20 -15.32
N GLU A 393 -14.14 -34.95 -14.96
CA GLU A 393 -14.06 -33.85 -15.93
C GLU A 393 -12.71 -33.79 -16.67
N PHE A 394 -11.61 -34.02 -15.96
CA PHE A 394 -10.26 -33.88 -16.54
C PHE A 394 -9.59 -35.22 -16.84
N GLY A 395 -10.15 -36.33 -16.36
CA GLY A 395 -9.67 -37.69 -16.60
C GLY A 395 -8.18 -37.82 -16.30
N ASN A 396 -7.46 -38.44 -17.24
CA ASN A 396 -6.01 -38.70 -17.12
C ASN A 396 -5.13 -37.44 -17.00
N LYS A 397 -5.68 -36.23 -17.20
CA LYS A 397 -4.94 -34.97 -16.97
C LYS A 397 -4.94 -34.55 -15.51
N TYR A 398 -5.84 -35.10 -14.69
CA TYR A 398 -5.88 -34.86 -13.25
C TYR A 398 -5.03 -35.91 -12.52
N VAL A 399 -3.88 -35.48 -12.01
CA VAL A 399 -2.98 -36.32 -11.22
C VAL A 399 -3.29 -36.03 -9.75
N GLY A 400 -4.33 -36.69 -9.22
CA GLY A 400 -4.92 -36.39 -7.90
C GLY A 400 -3.96 -36.41 -6.69
N SER A 401 -2.73 -36.91 -6.85
CA SER A 401 -1.70 -36.98 -5.79
C SER A 401 -0.84 -35.72 -5.61
N GLY A 402 -1.13 -34.62 -6.32
CA GLY A 402 -0.42 -33.35 -6.14
C GLY A 402 -1.19 -32.07 -6.48
N ASP A 403 -2.41 -32.20 -7.02
CA ASP A 403 -3.26 -31.08 -7.41
C ASP A 403 -4.50 -31.00 -6.48
N LEU A 404 -4.75 -29.82 -5.92
CA LEU A 404 -6.02 -29.52 -5.25
C LEU A 404 -7.12 -29.34 -6.30
N CYS A 405 -8.24 -30.04 -6.14
CA CYS A 405 -9.44 -29.75 -6.91
C CYS A 405 -10.28 -28.72 -6.14
N ALA A 406 -10.67 -27.63 -6.81
CA ALA A 406 -11.49 -26.59 -6.21
C ALA A 406 -12.49 -26.01 -7.20
N LYS A 407 -13.68 -25.73 -6.68
CA LYS A 407 -14.81 -25.12 -7.39
C LYS A 407 -14.97 -23.68 -6.93
N ASP A 408 -14.84 -22.74 -7.86
CA ASP A 408 -15.13 -21.32 -7.62
C ASP A 408 -16.63 -21.19 -7.30
N SER A 409 -16.94 -20.68 -6.10
CA SER A 409 -18.29 -20.60 -5.57
C SER A 409 -19.01 -19.30 -5.92
N GLU A 410 -18.38 -18.38 -6.66
CA GLU A 410 -19.02 -17.13 -7.05
C GLU A 410 -20.12 -17.35 -8.09
N LYS A 411 -21.17 -16.50 -8.02
CA LYS A 411 -22.33 -16.57 -8.92
C LYS A 411 -21.96 -16.38 -10.39
N ASP A 412 -20.91 -15.61 -10.67
CA ASP A 412 -20.43 -15.32 -12.02
C ASP A 412 -19.25 -16.21 -12.45
N ALA A 413 -18.90 -17.24 -11.67
CA ALA A 413 -17.76 -18.10 -11.93
C ALA A 413 -17.82 -18.80 -13.32
N ASN A 414 -19.04 -19.02 -13.84
CA ASN A 414 -19.29 -19.59 -15.16
C ASN A 414 -19.21 -18.56 -16.31
N ASN A 415 -19.46 -17.27 -16.03
CA ASN A 415 -19.47 -16.18 -17.03
C ASN A 415 -18.12 -15.46 -17.15
N ASN A 416 -17.08 -16.02 -16.52
CA ASN A 416 -15.75 -15.43 -16.41
C ASN A 416 -14.97 -15.55 -17.74
N HIS A 417 -15.49 -14.93 -18.82
CA HIS A 417 -14.81 -14.77 -20.11
C HIS A 417 -13.49 -13.97 -20.01
N ALA A 418 -13.23 -13.33 -18.87
CA ALA A 418 -12.04 -12.52 -18.60
C ALA A 418 -11.01 -13.17 -17.66
N SER A 419 -11.19 -14.43 -17.22
CA SER A 419 -10.29 -15.00 -16.20
C SER A 419 -8.94 -15.44 -16.81
N SER A 420 -7.97 -14.55 -16.69
CA SER A 420 -6.53 -14.74 -16.87
C SER A 420 -5.93 -15.88 -16.01
N GLY A 421 -6.74 -16.40 -15.07
CA GLY A 421 -6.55 -17.61 -14.28
C GLY A 421 -6.42 -17.38 -12.79
N ASN A 422 -6.88 -18.36 -12.00
CA ASN A 422 -6.89 -18.25 -10.54
C ASN A 422 -5.59 -18.75 -9.88
N MET A 423 -5.15 -18.04 -8.86
CA MET A 423 -4.05 -18.43 -7.96
C MET A 423 -4.62 -18.63 -6.56
N ILE A 424 -4.12 -19.61 -5.82
CA ILE A 424 -4.51 -19.82 -4.41
C ILE A 424 -3.56 -19.03 -3.53
N VAL A 425 -4.12 -18.11 -2.75
CA VAL A 425 -3.38 -17.30 -1.79
C VAL A 425 -3.95 -17.52 -0.41
N CYS A 426 -3.08 -17.76 0.57
CA CYS A 426 -3.49 -18.08 1.93
C CYS A 426 -2.92 -17.10 2.95
N ALA A 427 -3.70 -16.86 4.00
CA ALA A 427 -3.21 -16.13 5.16
C ALA A 427 -2.16 -16.98 5.90
N GLY A 428 -1.03 -16.36 6.21
CA GLY A 428 0.07 -16.98 6.91
C GLY A 428 -0.25 -17.29 8.36
N LYS A 429 0.34 -18.38 8.85
CA LYS A 429 0.25 -18.84 10.23
C LYS A 429 1.66 -18.88 10.84
N ARG A 430 1.76 -18.84 12.17
CA ARG A 430 3.02 -18.91 12.91
C ARG A 430 4.03 -17.82 12.45
N ILE A 431 5.17 -18.21 11.90
CA ILE A 431 6.23 -17.29 11.46
C ILE A 431 5.83 -16.39 10.28
N TYR A 432 4.71 -16.70 9.62
CA TYR A 432 4.14 -15.90 8.52
C TYR A 432 2.88 -15.12 8.95
N GLU A 433 2.58 -15.02 10.25
CA GLU A 433 1.41 -14.27 10.72
C GLU A 433 1.40 -12.83 10.19
N GLY A 434 0.25 -12.39 9.69
CA GLY A 434 0.09 -11.09 9.03
C GLY A 434 0.61 -11.01 7.59
N ARG A 435 1.04 -12.14 6.98
CA ARG A 435 1.52 -12.22 5.59
C ARG A 435 0.64 -13.12 4.73
N TRP A 436 0.71 -12.93 3.43
CA TRP A 436 0.05 -13.75 2.41
C TRP A 436 1.05 -14.63 1.68
N LEU A 437 0.68 -15.90 1.49
CA LEU A 437 1.49 -16.89 0.79
C LEU A 437 0.80 -17.33 -0.50
N LEU A 438 1.58 -17.47 -1.57
CA LEU A 438 1.15 -18.19 -2.76
C LEU A 438 1.20 -19.69 -2.44
N ALA A 439 0.03 -20.32 -2.37
CA ALA A 439 -0.12 -21.73 -2.03
C ALA A 439 -0.38 -22.61 -3.25
N GLY A 440 -0.88 -22.06 -4.36
CA GLY A 440 -1.15 -22.87 -5.55
C GLY A 440 -1.42 -22.06 -6.81
N VAL A 441 -1.22 -22.69 -7.97
CA VAL A 441 -1.38 -22.10 -9.30
C VAL A 441 -2.36 -22.97 -10.11
N GLN A 442 -3.36 -22.35 -10.73
CA GLN A 442 -4.35 -23.09 -11.52
C GLN A 442 -3.69 -23.79 -12.71
N HIS A 443 -3.98 -25.07 -12.84
CA HIS A 443 -3.51 -25.95 -13.91
C HIS A 443 -4.61 -26.13 -14.97
N LEU A 444 -5.72 -26.77 -14.61
CA LEU A 444 -6.87 -27.03 -15.48
C LEU A 444 -8.10 -26.24 -15.02
N LYS A 445 -9.00 -25.93 -15.96
CA LYS A 445 -10.26 -25.25 -15.68
C LYS A 445 -11.34 -25.67 -16.67
N LYS A 446 -12.54 -25.93 -16.17
CA LYS A 446 -13.77 -26.00 -16.98
C LYS A 446 -14.95 -25.46 -16.15
N GLY A 447 -15.66 -24.48 -16.71
CA GLY A 447 -16.65 -23.71 -15.96
C GLY A 447 -16.05 -23.10 -14.70
N ASN A 448 -16.67 -23.33 -13.55
CA ASN A 448 -16.16 -22.94 -12.24
C ASN A 448 -15.25 -23.97 -11.55
N LEU A 449 -15.07 -25.17 -12.14
CA LEU A 449 -14.19 -26.20 -11.60
C LEU A 449 -12.75 -26.01 -12.10
N GLY A 450 -11.77 -26.18 -11.23
CA GLY A 450 -10.36 -26.16 -11.62
C GLY A 450 -9.45 -26.98 -10.72
N THR A 451 -8.31 -27.37 -11.27
CA THR A 451 -7.22 -28.03 -10.53
C THR A 451 -6.10 -27.04 -10.26
N TYR A 452 -5.43 -27.19 -9.13
CA TYR A 452 -4.39 -26.27 -8.68
C TYR A 452 -3.18 -27.04 -8.19
N THR A 453 -2.03 -26.79 -8.81
CA THR A 453 -0.76 -27.35 -8.35
C THR A 453 -0.28 -26.55 -7.15
N LEU A 454 -0.12 -27.22 -6.01
CA LEU A 454 0.33 -26.59 -4.77
C LEU A 454 1.84 -26.27 -4.80
N MET A 455 2.23 -25.18 -4.14
CA MET A 455 3.56 -24.56 -4.25
C MET A 455 4.63 -25.10 -3.29
#